data_AF-F1Z0N8-F1
#
_entry.id   AF-F1Z0N8-F1
#
_cell.length_a   1.000
_cell.length_b   1.000
_cell.length_c   1.000
_cell.angle_alpha   90.00
_cell.angle_beta   90.00
_cell.angle_gamma   90.00
#
_symmetry.space_group_name_H-M   'P 1'
#
loop_
_entity.id
_entity.type
_entity.pdbx_description
1 polymer ?
#
loop_
_entity_poly.entity_id
_entity_poly.type
_entity_poly.pdbx_seq_one_letter_code
_entity_poly.pdbx_strand_id
1 'polypeptide(L)'
;MKSSRTSLILVYNKRIEVEKGVYENSLSEKKVKAEEEQVFQARRDKAMAEGYVITARFIVRDGLKEDNLDYAKWKGKKYKINSINPMVDKHFMIIELGELI
;
A
#
# COMPACT_ATOMS: atom_id res chain seq x y z
N MET A 1 -10.31 -1.98 -21.35
CA MET A 1 -10.56 -1.96 -19.89
C MET A 1 -10.45 -0.52 -19.40
N LYS A 2 -11.45 0.01 -18.69
CA LYS A 2 -11.33 1.35 -18.09
C LYS A 2 -10.28 1.25 -16.97
N SER A 3 -9.15 1.93 -17.16
CA SER A 3 -8.16 2.18 -16.11
C SER A 3 -8.88 2.78 -14.89
N SER A 4 -9.06 2.01 -13.82
CA SER A 4 -9.65 2.49 -12.58
C SER A 4 -8.55 3.20 -11.79
N ARG A 5 -8.30 4.46 -12.17
CA ARG A 5 -7.37 5.32 -11.45
C ARG A 5 -7.89 5.54 -10.04
N THR A 6 -7.05 5.29 -9.05
CA THR A 6 -7.36 5.45 -7.64
C THR A 6 -6.23 6.17 -6.92
N SER A 7 -6.50 6.60 -5.70
CA SER A 7 -5.46 7.11 -4.81
C SER A 7 -5.20 6.09 -3.71
N LEU A 8 -3.92 5.81 -3.49
CA LEU A 8 -3.44 5.00 -2.38
C LEU A 8 -2.68 5.93 -1.44
N ILE A 9 -2.82 5.75 -0.13
CA ILE A 9 -1.96 6.45 0.83
C ILE A 9 -1.01 5.41 1.39
N LEU A 10 0.28 5.65 1.26
CA LEU A 10 1.32 4.76 1.75
C LEU A 10 1.87 5.32 3.04
N VAL A 11 1.92 4.49 4.08
CA VAL A 11 2.34 4.91 5.42
C VAL A 11 3.67 4.26 5.76
N TYR A 12 4.67 5.09 6.00
CA TYR A 12 6.02 4.67 6.35
C TYR A 12 6.25 4.86 7.84
N ASN A 13 6.86 3.87 8.48
CA ASN A 13 7.29 3.98 9.86
C ASN A 13 8.77 4.38 9.88
N LYS A 14 9.05 5.64 10.21
CA LYS A 14 10.41 6.17 10.27
C LYS A 14 10.85 6.28 11.70
N ARG A 15 12.08 5.86 11.97
CA ARG A 15 12.74 6.14 13.24
C ARG A 15 13.53 7.44 13.10
N ILE A 16 13.10 8.47 13.81
CA ILE A 16 13.72 9.81 13.77
C ILE A 16 14.43 10.10 15.08
N GLU A 17 15.61 10.72 14.99
CA GLU A 17 16.33 11.21 16.17
C GLU A 17 15.71 12.55 16.60
N VAL A 18 15.11 12.59 17.78
CA VAL A 18 14.46 13.79 18.33
C VAL A 18 15.41 14.57 19.24
N GLU A 19 16.31 13.86 19.91
CA GLU A 19 17.39 14.40 20.73
C GLU A 19 18.62 13.51 20.58
N LYS A 20 19.80 14.01 20.96
CA LYS A 20 21.07 13.28 20.80
C LYS A 20 20.99 11.88 21.44
N GLY A 21 20.87 10.84 20.61
CA GLY A 21 20.73 9.43 21.01
C GLY A 21 19.31 8.96 21.39
N VAL A 22 18.29 9.82 21.33
CA VAL A 22 16.88 9.47 21.57
C VAL A 22 16.14 9.38 20.24
N TYR A 23 15.58 8.20 19.97
CA TYR A 23 14.89 7.90 18.72
C TYR A 23 13.42 7.60 18.97
N GLU A 24 12.54 8.29 18.23
CA GLU A 24 11.10 8.07 18.24
C GLU A 24 10.60 7.51 16.91
N ASN A 25 9.51 6.75 16.97
CA ASN A 25 8.81 6.29 15.79
C ASN A 25 7.86 7.40 15.29
N SER A 26 7.99 7.76 14.03
CA SER A 26 7.17 8.76 13.35
C SER A 26 6.57 8.18 12.09
N LEU A 27 5.26 8.34 11.94
CA LEU A 27 4.53 7.87 10.77
C LEU A 27 4.52 8.97 9.69
N SER A 28 4.97 8.62 8.49
CA SER A 28 4.93 9.51 7.33
C SER A 28 3.92 8.99 6.31
N GLU A 29 2.95 9.82 5.92
CA GLU A 29 1.95 9.46 4.93
C GLU A 29 2.26 10.07 3.57
N LYS A 30 2.27 9.25 2.52
CA LYS A 30 2.47 9.68 1.14
C LYS A 30 1.28 9.25 0.28
N LYS A 31 0.52 10.23 -0.22
CA LYS A 31 -0.57 9.98 -1.17
C LYS A 31 0.00 9.80 -2.57
N VAL A 32 -0.28 8.66 -3.19
CA VAL A 32 0.19 8.30 -4.53
C VAL A 32 -0.97 8.03 -5.48
N LYS A 33 -0.72 8.29 -6.77
CA LYS A 33 -1.64 7.90 -7.85
C LYS A 33 -1.36 6.45 -8.20
N ALA A 34 -2.42 5.65 -8.17
CA ALA A 34 -2.37 4.23 -8.43
C ALA A 34 -3.39 3.84 -9.51
N GLU A 35 -3.09 2.77 -10.22
CA GLU A 35 -4.00 2.12 -11.15
C GLU A 35 -4.34 0.74 -10.60
N GLU A 36 -5.62 0.48 -10.38
CA GLU A 36 -6.11 -0.83 -9.92
C GLU A 36 -5.95 -1.83 -11.07
N GLU A 37 -5.08 -2.82 -10.88
CA GLU A 37 -4.81 -3.86 -11.88
C GLU A 37 -5.78 -5.02 -11.68
N GLN A 38 -5.83 -5.54 -10.46
CA GLN A 38 -6.66 -6.69 -10.11
C GLN A 38 -7.04 -6.66 -8.63
N VAL A 39 -8.31 -6.93 -8.36
CA VAL A 39 -8.81 -7.13 -7.00
C VAL A 39 -9.10 -8.62 -6.82
N PHE A 40 -8.32 -9.28 -5.98
CA PHE A 40 -8.50 -10.70 -5.67
C PHE A 40 -9.43 -10.82 -4.46
N GLN A 41 -10.64 -11.31 -4.71
CA GLN A 41 -11.49 -11.79 -3.62
C GLN A 41 -11.04 -13.22 -3.29
N ALA A 42 -10.26 -13.41 -2.23
CA ALA A 42 -9.99 -14.76 -1.75
C ALA A 42 -11.31 -15.37 -1.26
N ARG A 43 -11.76 -16.48 -1.88
CA ARG A 43 -13.03 -17.19 -1.64
C ARG A 43 -14.22 -16.27 -1.36
N ARG A 44 -15.06 -16.09 -2.38
CA ARG A 44 -16.30 -15.29 -2.40
C ARG A 44 -17.06 -15.27 -1.06
N ASP A 45 -17.09 -16.39 -0.36
CA ASP A 45 -17.76 -16.58 0.93
C ASP A 45 -17.17 -15.77 2.10
N LYS A 46 -15.83 -15.70 2.26
CA LYS A 46 -15.21 -14.89 3.33
C LYS A 46 -15.32 -13.40 3.03
N ALA A 47 -15.08 -13.00 1.78
CA ALA A 47 -15.20 -11.61 1.37
C ALA A 47 -16.65 -11.10 1.44
N MET A 48 -17.66 -11.95 1.16
CA MET A 48 -19.07 -11.61 1.36
C MET A 48 -19.44 -11.49 2.85
N ALA A 49 -18.91 -12.36 3.71
CA ALA A 49 -19.17 -12.30 5.14
C ALA A 49 -18.58 -11.04 5.79
N GLU A 50 -17.41 -10.60 5.32
CA GLU A 50 -16.66 -9.49 5.93
C GLU A 50 -16.86 -8.15 5.21
N GLY A 51 -17.39 -8.13 3.98
CA GLY A 51 -17.72 -6.91 3.25
C GLY A 51 -16.51 -6.09 2.81
N TYR A 52 -15.32 -6.70 2.69
CA TYR A 52 -14.11 -6.02 2.25
C TYR A 52 -13.22 -6.86 1.32
N VAL A 53 -12.37 -6.14 0.61
CA VAL A 53 -11.37 -6.70 -0.30
C VAL A 53 -10.25 -7.32 0.53
N ILE A 54 -9.93 -8.58 0.28
CA ILE A 54 -8.90 -9.29 1.03
C ILE A 54 -7.51 -9.08 0.42
N THR A 55 -7.44 -8.89 -0.90
CA THR A 55 -6.16 -8.67 -1.58
C THR A 55 -6.38 -7.83 -2.84
N ALA A 56 -5.54 -6.83 -3.09
CA ALA A 56 -5.66 -5.98 -4.26
C ALA A 56 -4.29 -5.56 -4.79
N ARG A 57 -4.15 -5.52 -6.11
CA ARG A 57 -2.92 -5.17 -6.80
C ARG A 57 -3.05 -3.82 -7.48
N PHE A 58 -2.06 -2.96 -7.24
CA PHE A 58 -1.99 -1.60 -7.76
C PHE A 58 -0.68 -1.34 -8.47
N ILE A 59 -0.76 -0.69 -9.63
CA ILE A 59 0.40 -0.10 -10.30
C ILE A 59 0.54 1.35 -9.80
N VAL A 60 1.62 1.65 -9.09
CA VAL A 60 1.90 2.98 -8.55
C VAL A 60 2.97 3.65 -9.41
N ARG A 61 2.71 4.91 -9.82
CA ARG A 61 3.57 5.69 -10.72
C ARG A 61 4.75 6.42 -10.07
N ASP A 62 5.11 6.00 -8.87
CA ASP A 62 6.14 6.68 -8.10
C ASP A 62 7.17 5.64 -7.66
N GLY A 63 8.44 5.91 -7.97
CA GLY A 63 9.54 5.02 -7.63
C GLY A 63 9.73 5.04 -6.13
N LEU A 64 9.14 4.07 -5.44
CA LEU A 64 9.37 3.94 -4.01
C LEU A 64 10.69 3.28 -3.72
N LYS A 65 11.46 3.96 -2.88
CA LYS A 65 12.82 3.62 -2.49
C LYS A 65 12.97 3.37 -0.99
N GLU A 66 11.88 3.32 -0.22
CA GLU A 66 11.97 3.22 1.23
C GLU A 66 11.56 1.84 1.74
N ASP A 67 12.52 1.15 2.37
CA ASP A 67 12.36 -0.17 3.02
C ASP A 67 11.41 -0.15 4.24
N ASN A 68 10.93 1.04 4.60
CA ASN A 68 10.17 1.30 5.82
C ASN A 68 8.66 1.45 5.58
N LEU A 69 8.14 0.94 4.46
CA LEU A 69 6.70 0.93 4.19
C LEU A 69 6.01 -0.05 5.15
N ASP A 70 5.10 0.46 5.98
CA ASP A 70 4.42 -0.32 7.01
C ASP A 70 3.07 -0.84 6.50
N TYR A 71 2.19 0.08 6.08
CA TYR A 71 0.86 -0.27 5.57
C TYR A 71 0.37 0.74 4.52
N ALA A 72 -0.71 0.40 3.82
CA ALA A 72 -1.40 1.32 2.92
C ALA A 72 -2.82 1.60 3.37
N LYS A 73 -3.30 2.83 3.15
CA LYS A 73 -4.72 3.16 3.25
C LYS A 73 -5.34 3.20 1.86
N TRP A 74 -6.42 2.45 1.69
CA TRP A 74 -7.23 2.43 0.49
C TRP A 74 -8.71 2.50 0.85
N LYS A 75 -9.46 3.41 0.24
CA LYS A 75 -10.89 3.63 0.54
C LYS A 75 -11.18 3.81 2.05
N GLY A 76 -10.26 4.48 2.76
CA GLY A 76 -10.39 4.76 4.20
C GLY A 76 -10.02 3.60 5.14
N LYS A 77 -9.66 2.43 4.61
CA LYS A 77 -9.24 1.27 5.43
C LYS A 77 -7.73 1.03 5.32
N LYS A 78 -7.12 0.49 6.37
CA LYS A 78 -5.69 0.14 6.43
C LYS A 78 -5.49 -1.30 5.99
N TYR A 79 -4.55 -1.52 5.10
CA TYR A 79 -4.19 -2.84 4.58
C TYR A 79 -2.72 -3.08 4.78
N LYS A 80 -2.38 -4.32 5.15
CA LYS A 80 -1.02 -4.81 5.15
C LYS A 80 -0.46 -4.81 3.73
N ILE A 81 0.84 -4.59 3.60
CA ILE A 81 1.54 -4.79 2.32
C ILE A 81 1.98 -6.25 2.23
N ASN A 82 1.49 -6.98 1.24
CA ASN A 82 1.92 -8.35 0.96
C ASN A 82 3.21 -8.38 0.14
N SER A 83 3.29 -7.55 -0.90
CA SER A 83 4.49 -7.48 -1.73
C SER A 83 4.64 -6.12 -2.41
N ILE A 84 5.90 -5.80 -2.70
CA ILE A 84 6.32 -4.61 -3.44
C ILE A 84 7.26 -5.09 -4.55
N ASN A 85 6.84 -4.93 -5.80
CA ASN A 85 7.64 -5.32 -6.96
C ASN A 85 7.99 -4.06 -7.76
N PRO A 86 9.20 -3.49 -7.59
CA PRO A 86 9.63 -2.34 -8.39
C PRO A 86 9.86 -2.77 -9.84
N MET A 87 9.19 -2.12 -10.79
CA MET A 87 9.50 -2.26 -12.20
C MET A 87 10.56 -1.24 -12.58
N VAL A 88 11.83 -1.69 -12.49
CA VAL A 88 13.03 -0.90 -12.71
C VAL A 88 13.01 -0.17 -14.05
N ASP A 89 12.43 -0.79 -15.08
CA ASP A 89 12.45 -0.26 -16.46
C ASP A 89 11.40 0.81 -16.74
N LYS A 90 10.41 1.03 -15.85
CA LYS A 90 9.23 1.83 -16.20
C LYS A 90 8.84 2.91 -15.19
N HIS A 91 9.63 3.18 -14.14
CA HIS A 91 9.25 4.12 -13.07
C HIS A 91 7.90 3.81 -12.41
N PHE A 92 7.48 2.55 -12.49
CA PHE A 92 6.28 2.04 -11.82
C PHE A 92 6.71 0.98 -10.81
N MET A 93 5.84 0.73 -9.85
CA MET A 93 5.93 -0.41 -8.96
C MET A 93 4.56 -1.07 -8.87
N ILE A 94 4.56 -2.36 -8.59
CA ILE A 94 3.35 -3.12 -8.29
C ILE A 94 3.30 -3.32 -6.79
N ILE A 95 2.25 -2.82 -6.16
CA ILE A 95 1.96 -3.05 -4.74
C ILE A 95 0.81 -4.04 -4.64
N GLU A 96 1.01 -5.09 -3.85
CA GLU A 96 -0.05 -6.01 -3.47
C GLU A 96 -0.45 -5.73 -2.02
N LEU A 97 -1.70 -5.31 -1.82
CA LEU A 97 -2.33 -5.19 -0.52
C LEU A 97 -2.82 -6.56 -0.08
N GLY A 98 -2.60 -6.89 1.19
CA GLY A 98 -3.13 -8.08 1.85
C GLY A 98 -4.31 -7.77 2.75
N GLU A 99 -4.35 -8.43 3.89
CA GLU A 99 -5.42 -8.33 4.89
C GLU A 99 -5.56 -6.92 5.50
N LEU A 100 -6.76 -6.64 6.02
CA LEU A 100 -7.03 -5.42 6.79
C LEU A 100 -6.34 -5.47 8.16
N ILE A 101 -5.90 -4.30 8.64
CA ILE A 101 -5.29 -4.10 9.96
C ILE A 101 -5.93 -2.94 10.72
#